data_AF-A0A8H7XM92-F1
#
_entry.id   AF-A0A8H7XM92-F1
#
_cell.length_a   1.000
_cell.length_b   1.000
_cell.length_c   1.000
_cell.angle_alpha   90.00
_cell.angle_beta   90.00
_cell.angle_gamma   90.00
#
_symmetry.space_group_name_H-M   'P 1'
#
loop_
_entity.id
_entity.type
_entity.pdbx_description
1 polymer ?
#
loop_
_entity_poly.entity_id
_entity_poly.type
_entity_poly.pdbx_seq_one_letter_code
_entity_poly.pdbx_strand_id
1 'polypeptide(L)' 'MGINKLWKMLEPIAQKKSLLEMSVQEGVVSRRHGTGVLVIGIDASPWFYATQAIFAGHAHAQAGQNPELRTLFFRLAMLS' A
#
# COMPACT_ATOMS: atom_id res chain seq x y z
N MET A 1 16.90 0.74 -3.44
CA MET A 1 17.67 1.32 -4.56
C MET A 1 16.99 0.92 -5.87
N GLY A 2 16.81 1.85 -6.81
CA GLY A 2 16.12 1.59 -8.09
C GLY A 2 17.11 1.44 -9.25
N ILE A 3 16.77 0.62 -10.24
CA ILE A 3 17.52 0.55 -11.50
C ILE A 3 17.18 1.79 -12.32
N ASN A 4 18.20 2.56 -12.69
CA ASN A 4 18.02 3.81 -13.42
C ASN A 4 17.30 3.57 -14.76
N LYS A 5 16.32 4.42 -15.10
CA LYS A 5 15.48 4.38 -16.31
C LYS A 5 14.56 3.16 -16.49
N LEU A 6 14.63 2.12 -15.65
CA LEU A 6 13.79 0.92 -15.78
C LEU A 6 12.30 1.27 -15.75
N TRP A 7 11.87 2.05 -14.76
CA TRP A 7 10.45 2.41 -14.61
C TRP A 7 9.91 3.22 -15.78
N LYS A 8 10.70 4.14 -16.35
CA LYS A 8 10.31 4.91 -17.56
C LYS A 8 10.13 4.02 -18.79
N MET A 9 10.93 2.96 -18.89
CA MET A 9 10.82 1.99 -19.98
C MET A 9 9.57 1.11 -19.83
N LEU A 10 9.21 0.74 -18.60
CA LEU A 10 8.05 -0.12 -18.31
C LEU A 10 6.73 0.65 -18.14
N GLU A 11 6.78 1.96 -17.95
CA GLU A 11 5.60 2.82 -17.77
C GLU A 11 4.51 2.62 -18.83
N PRO A 12 4.82 2.50 -20.14
CA PRO A 12 3.79 2.32 -21.17
C PRO A 12 3.00 1.01 -21.05
N ILE A 13 3.57 -0.02 -20.39
CA ILE A 13 2.92 -1.31 -20.18
C ILE A 13 2.33 -1.46 -18.78
N ALA A 14 2.47 -0.44 -17.92
CA ALA A 14 1.95 -0.47 -16.57
C ALA A 14 0.40 -0.39 -16.59
N GLN A 15 -0.23 -1.23 -15.78
CA GLN A 15 -1.69 -1.23 -15.61
C GLN A 15 -2.04 -0.72 -14.21
N LYS A 16 -2.80 0.37 -14.15
CA LYS A 16 -3.40 0.84 -12.90
C LYS A 16 -4.69 0.07 -12.65
N LYS A 17 -4.73 -0.70 -11.57
CA LYS A 17 -5.92 -1.47 -11.15
C LYS A 17 -6.35 -1.08 -9.74
N SER A 18 -7.65 -1.19 -9.49
CA SER A 18 -8.19 -1.00 -8.15
C SER A 18 -7.87 -2.21 -7.26
N LEU A 19 -7.43 -1.97 -6.02
CA LEU A 19 -7.20 -3.04 -5.05
C LEU A 19 -8.50 -3.80 -4.75
N LEU A 20 -9.64 -3.11 -4.70
CA LEU A 20 -10.96 -3.72 -4.50
C LEU A 20 -11.32 -4.63 -5.69
N GLU A 21 -11.10 -4.15 -6.91
CA GLU A 21 -11.36 -4.94 -8.13
C GLU A 21 -10.50 -6.22 -8.13
N MET A 22 -9.21 -6.11 -7.83
CA MET A 22 -8.33 -7.28 -7.71
C MET A 22 -8.79 -8.22 -6.59
N SER A 23 -9.24 -7.68 -5.46
CA SER A 23 -9.71 -8.48 -4.32
C SER A 23 -10.94 -9.31 -4.68
N VAL A 24 -11.89 -8.72 -5.42
CA VAL A 24 -13.10 -9.43 -5.89
C VAL A 24 -12.74 -10.45 -6.95
N GLN A 25 -12.01 -10.05 -8.00
CA GLN A 25 -11.74 -10.93 -9.14
C GLN A 25 -10.86 -12.12 -8.74
N GLU A 26 -9.72 -11.86 -8.09
CA GLU A 26 -8.77 -12.93 -7.78
C GLU A 26 -9.12 -13.67 -6.49
N GLY A 27 -9.64 -12.96 -5.48
CA GLY A 27 -10.01 -13.55 -4.20
C GLY A 27 -11.33 -14.32 -4.26
N VAL A 28 -12.40 -13.68 -4.73
CA VAL A 28 -13.77 -14.22 -4.62
C VAL A 28 -14.19 -14.99 -5.87
N VAL A 29 -14.06 -14.38 -7.06
CA VAL A 29 -14.56 -14.94 -8.32
C VAL A 29 -13.68 -16.10 -8.78
N SER A 30 -12.39 -15.86 -9.01
CA SER A 30 -11.45 -16.87 -9.47
C SER A 30 -10.94 -17.77 -8.35
N ARG A 31 -11.07 -17.35 -7.08
CA ARG A 31 -10.53 -18.05 -5.90
C ARG A 31 -9.10 -18.54 -6.11
N ARG A 32 -8.24 -17.64 -6.60
CA ARG A 32 -6.88 -17.96 -7.06
C ARG A 32 -6.05 -18.73 -6.02
N HIS A 33 -6.30 -18.47 -4.74
CA HIS A 33 -5.61 -19.09 -3.61
C HIS A 33 -6.46 -20.14 -2.86
N GLY A 34 -7.66 -20.47 -3.33
CA GLY A 34 -8.57 -21.43 -2.68
C GLY A 34 -9.22 -20.93 -1.38
N THR A 35 -8.89 -19.72 -0.92
CA THR A 35 -9.33 -19.17 0.37
C THR A 35 -10.54 -18.23 0.28
N GLY A 36 -10.99 -17.87 -0.93
CA GLY A 36 -12.06 -16.89 -1.13
C GLY A 36 -11.64 -15.43 -0.86
N VAL A 37 -10.36 -15.18 -0.60
CA VAL A 37 -9.77 -13.85 -0.35
C VAL A 37 -8.50 -13.67 -1.17
N LEU A 38 -8.13 -12.41 -1.42
CA LEU A 38 -6.86 -12.09 -2.06
C LEU A 38 -5.73 -12.25 -1.04
N VAL A 39 -4.66 -12.94 -1.44
CA VAL A 39 -3.46 -13.14 -0.61
C VAL A 39 -2.30 -12.37 -1.23
N ILE A 40 -1.78 -11.36 -0.52
CA ILE A 40 -0.67 -10.52 -0.99
C ILE A 40 0.47 -10.48 0.03
N GLY A 41 1.71 -10.49 -0.48
CA GLY A 41 2.88 -10.13 0.30
C GLY A 41 3.11 -8.63 0.22
N ILE A 42 3.32 -7.97 1.36
CA ILE A 42 3.58 -6.52 1.45
C ILE A 42 5.00 -6.33 1.97
N ASP A 43 5.86 -5.69 1.18
CA ASP A 43 7.14 -5.18 1.68
C ASP A 43 6.86 -4.06 2.69
N ALA A 44 7.41 -4.19 3.89
CA ALA A 44 7.20 -3.23 4.95
C ALA A 44 8.13 -2.00 4.85
N SER A 45 9.24 -2.10 4.10
CA SER A 45 10.26 -1.06 4.03
C SER A 45 9.77 0.31 3.52
N PRO A 46 8.79 0.42 2.58
CA PRO A 46 8.30 1.72 2.14
C PRO A 46 7.50 2.47 3.22
N TRP A 47 7.00 1.78 4.25
CA TRP A 47 6.21 2.39 5.31
C TRP A 47 6.99 3.40 6.12
N PHE A 48 8.30 3.18 6.32
CA PHE A 48 9.16 4.11 7.08
C PHE A 48 9.07 5.55 6.56
N TYR A 49 9.05 5.73 5.24
CA TYR A 49 8.90 7.04 4.62
C TYR A 49 7.43 7.47 4.53
N ALA A 50 6.53 6.55 4.17
CA ALA A 50 5.13 6.87 3.96
C ALA A 50 4.41 7.33 5.24
N THR A 51 4.80 6.81 6.41
CA THR A 51 4.20 7.21 7.69
C THR A 51 4.79 8.51 8.22
N GLN A 52 6.00 8.90 7.81
CA GLN A 52 6.62 10.19 8.16
C GLN A 52 6.11 11.34 7.28
N ALA A 53 5.52 11.06 6.11
CA ALA A 53 4.98 12.08 5.22
C ALA A 53 3.89 12.95 5.86
N ILE A 54 3.24 12.47 6.93
CA ILE A 54 2.24 13.23 7.71
C ILE A 54 2.82 14.49 8.37
N PHE A 55 4.15 14.58 8.51
CA PHE A 55 4.84 15.72 9.10
C PHE A 55 5.36 16.73 8.07
N ALA A 56 5.16 16.49 6.77
CA ALA A 56 5.67 17.38 5.72
C ALA A 56 5.10 18.81 5.74
N GLY A 57 4.06 19.08 6.55
CA GLY A 57 3.49 20.41 6.74
C GLY A 57 3.05 20.76 8.17
N HIS A 58 3.32 19.90 9.16
CA HIS A 58 2.89 20.10 10.56
C HIS A 58 4.01 19.73 11.53
N ALA A 59 4.16 20.48 12.62
CA ALA A 59 5.11 20.16 13.68
C ALA A 59 4.69 18.85 14.38
N HIS A 60 5.66 17.93 14.60
CA HIS A 60 5.44 16.65 15.31
C HIS A 60 4.65 16.81 16.61
N ALA A 61 4.86 17.91 17.33
CA ALA A 61 4.19 18.21 18.60
C ALA A 61 2.65 18.33 18.50
N GLN A 62 2.11 18.64 17.32
CA GLN A 62 0.66 18.79 17.10
C GLN A 62 0.00 17.53 16.52
N ALA A 63 0.76 16.48 16.21
CA ALA A 63 0.24 15.29 15.54
C ALA A 63 -0.42 14.28 16.49
N GLY A 64 -0.33 14.48 17.80
CA GLY A 64 -0.80 13.54 18.82
C GLY A 64 0.15 12.35 19.01
N GLN A 65 -0.32 11.31 19.70
CA GLN A 65 0.51 10.15 20.06
C GLN A 65 0.68 9.19 18.88
N ASN A 66 1.92 8.74 18.68
CA ASN A 66 2.32 7.72 17.70
C ASN A 66 1.66 7.88 16.32
N PRO A 67 1.71 9.08 15.72
CA PRO A 67 0.96 9.39 14.51
C PRO A 67 1.40 8.52 13.32
N GLU A 68 2.65 8.06 13.26
CA GLU A 68 3.15 7.11 12.26
C GLU A 68 2.45 5.75 12.37
N LEU A 69 2.38 5.19 13.59
CA LEU A 69 1.69 3.93 13.86
C LEU A 69 0.20 4.06 13.61
N ARG A 70 -0.41 5.20 13.95
CA ARG A 70 -1.82 5.48 13.68
C ARG A 70 -2.11 5.50 12.18
N THR A 71 -1.24 6.11 11.37
CA THR A 71 -1.37 6.08 9.91
C THR A 71 -1.26 4.67 9.35
N LEU A 72 -0.30 3.88 9.84
CA LEU A 72 -0.19 2.47 9.44
C LEU A 72 -1.43 1.68 9.83
N PHE A 73 -1.92 1.85 11.07
CA PHE A 73 -3.13 1.21 11.57
C PHE A 73 -4.34 1.48 10.68
N PHE A 74 -4.61 2.75 10.34
CA PHE A 74 -5.74 3.09 9.48
C PHE A 74 -5.61 2.50 8.07
N ARG A 75 -4.40 2.46 7.50
CA ARG A 75 -4.19 1.83 6.19
C ARG A 75 -4.41 0.32 6.22
N LEU A 76 -4.04 -0.36 7.31
CA LEU A 76 -4.32 -1.79 7.50
C LEU A 76 -5.79 -2.07 7.79
N ALA A 77 -6.45 -1.20 8.56
CA ALA A 77 -7.89 -1.30 8.83
C ALA A 77 -8.75 -1.11 7.58
N MET A 78 -8.24 -0.44 6.55
CA MET A 78 -8.91 -0.37 5.24
C MET A 78 -8.83 -1.69 4.44
N LEU A 79 -8.06 -2.68 4.91
CA LEU A 79 -7.90 -4.00 4.29
C LEU A 79 -8.75 -5.09 4.96
N SER A 80 -9.44 -4.77 6.07
CA SER A 80 -10.31 -5.70 6.79
C SER A 80 -11.71 -5.77 6.22
#